data_AF-A0A7R9TNA5-F1
#
_entry.id   AF-A0A7R9TNA5-F1
#
_cell.length_a   1.000
_cell.length_b   1.000
_cell.length_c   1.000
_cell.angle_alpha   90.00
_cell.angle_beta   90.00
_cell.angle_gamma   90.00
#
_symmetry.space_group_name_H-M   'P 1'
#
loop_
_entity.id
_entity.type
_entity.pdbx_description
1 polymer ?
#
loop_
_entity_poly.entity_id
_entity_poly.type
_entity_poly.pdbx_seq_one_letter_code
_entity_poly.pdbx_strand_id
1 'polypeptide(L)'
;EAASHLPLPASTRGRRISATMFRKPLTLTSTHKLGGADVKKLKKTLEKRFGASEDDVDLLIPKKSELSLAKVASPSRVHIVIADGHPIVYDVSGKGDFHLTVFALWRVPTLLGPPIALVGAPVSRFILQGADLMLPGAVVPRNASFPAGRVFA
;
A
#
# COMPACT_ATOMS: atom_id res chain seq x y z
N GLU A 1 -25.79 -7.69 36.71
CA GLU A 1 -24.57 -8.35 37.20
C GLU A 1 -23.45 -8.12 36.19
N ALA A 2 -22.25 -7.82 36.68
CA ALA A 2 -21.26 -6.97 36.02
C ALA A 2 -20.64 -7.55 34.73
N ALA A 3 -20.67 -6.75 33.66
CA ALA A 3 -19.84 -6.95 32.48
C ALA A 3 -18.37 -6.62 32.84
N SER A 4 -17.58 -7.67 33.07
CA SER A 4 -16.15 -7.57 33.32
C SER A 4 -15.43 -7.07 32.06
N HIS A 5 -14.94 -5.83 32.14
CA HIS A 5 -14.00 -5.27 31.18
C HIS A 5 -12.69 -6.08 31.22
N LEU A 6 -12.54 -7.00 30.26
CA LEU A 6 -11.23 -7.55 29.93
C LEU A 6 -10.43 -6.46 29.21
N PRO A 7 -9.26 -6.03 29.71
CA PRO A 7 -8.44 -5.05 29.03
C PRO A 7 -7.91 -5.65 27.73
N LEU A 8 -8.11 -4.93 26.62
CA LEU A 8 -7.53 -5.28 25.33
C LEU A 8 -5.99 -5.33 25.47
N PRO A 9 -5.32 -6.37 24.97
CA PRO A 9 -3.87 -6.46 25.05
C PRO A 9 -3.23 -5.28 24.32
N ALA A 10 -2.20 -4.71 24.95
CA ALA A 10 -1.44 -3.58 24.43
C ALA A 10 -0.94 -3.89 23.01
N SER A 11 -1.55 -3.22 22.03
CA SER A 11 -1.18 -3.26 20.63
C SER A 11 0.32 -3.01 20.49
N THR A 12 1.05 -4.03 20.04
CA THR A 12 2.40 -3.88 19.49
C THR A 12 2.37 -2.69 18.54
N ARG A 13 3.20 -1.67 18.81
CA ARG A 13 3.25 -0.41 18.05
C ARG A 13 3.83 -0.65 16.65
N GLY A 14 3.08 -1.34 15.79
CA GLY A 14 3.17 -1.16 14.36
C GLY A 14 2.76 0.28 14.07
N ARG A 15 3.64 1.05 13.44
CA ARG A 15 3.37 2.45 13.06
C ARG A 15 2.10 2.47 12.20
N ARG A 16 0.97 2.95 12.76
CA ARG A 16 -0.28 3.12 12.01
C ARG A 16 0.01 3.97 10.79
N ILE A 17 -0.30 3.44 9.61
CA ILE A 17 -0.48 4.26 8.41
C ILE A 17 -1.62 5.22 8.75
N SER A 18 -1.40 6.53 8.62
CA SER A 18 -2.45 7.51 8.89
C SER A 18 -3.60 7.29 7.90
N ALA A 19 -4.83 7.11 8.39
CA ALA A 19 -6.03 6.84 7.59
C ALA A 19 -6.33 7.93 6.54
N THR A 20 -5.67 9.10 6.61
CA THR A 20 -5.90 10.24 5.70
C THR A 20 -4.66 10.66 4.90
N MET A 21 -3.71 9.73 4.71
CA MET A 21 -2.38 10.01 4.15
C MET A 21 -2.38 10.79 2.81
N PHE A 22 -3.30 10.48 1.90
CA PHE A 22 -3.39 11.09 0.57
C PHE A 22 -4.73 11.79 0.31
N ARG A 23 -5.45 12.18 1.37
CA ARG A 23 -6.77 12.84 1.22
C ARG A 23 -6.66 14.28 0.71
N LYS A 24 -5.56 14.97 1.03
CA LYS A 24 -5.28 16.33 0.57
C LYS A 24 -4.42 16.27 -0.70
N PRO A 25 -4.58 17.23 -1.63
CA PRO A 25 -3.68 17.35 -2.77
C PRO A 25 -2.22 17.39 -2.33
N LEU A 26 -1.38 16.64 -3.04
CA LEU A 26 0.06 16.56 -2.76
C LEU A 26 0.80 17.58 -3.61
N THR A 27 1.69 18.34 -2.96
CA THR A 27 2.63 19.20 -3.67
C THR A 27 3.97 18.48 -3.76
N LEU A 28 4.53 18.35 -4.96
CA LEU A 28 5.84 17.75 -5.17
C LEU A 28 6.94 18.79 -4.91
N THR A 29 8.01 18.37 -4.23
CA THR A 29 9.22 19.18 -4.08
C THR A 29 10.21 18.93 -5.22
N SER A 30 10.33 17.67 -5.67
CA SER A 30 11.31 17.29 -6.69
C SER A 30 10.94 15.94 -7.29
N THR A 31 11.27 15.75 -8.57
CA THR A 31 11.21 14.47 -9.26
C THR A 31 12.56 14.25 -9.94
N HIS A 32 13.14 13.07 -9.78
CA HIS A 32 14.41 12.70 -10.43
C HIS A 32 14.34 11.28 -10.97
N LYS A 33 15.06 11.02 -12.07
CA LYS A 33 15.14 9.68 -12.67
C LYS A 33 15.92 8.74 -11.74
N LEU A 34 15.46 7.50 -11.65
CA LEU A 34 16.16 6.45 -10.91
C LEU A 34 17.26 5.82 -11.77
N GLY A 35 18.44 5.65 -11.19
CA GLY A 35 19.55 4.95 -11.85
C GLY A 35 19.35 3.43 -11.85
N GLY A 36 20.06 2.72 -12.73
CA GLY A 36 19.92 1.26 -12.86
C GLY A 36 20.19 0.47 -11.57
N ALA A 37 21.06 0.97 -10.68
CA ALA A 37 21.31 0.36 -9.38
C ALA A 37 20.07 0.43 -8.46
N ASP A 38 19.41 1.58 -8.40
CA ASP A 38 18.20 1.78 -7.60
C ASP A 38 17.02 0.98 -8.15
N VAL A 39 16.89 0.90 -9.48
CA VAL A 39 15.89 0.05 -10.12
C VAL A 39 16.09 -1.42 -9.74
N LYS A 40 17.33 -1.93 -9.78
CA LYS A 40 17.65 -3.30 -9.34
C LYS A 40 17.31 -3.52 -7.86
N LYS A 41 17.59 -2.53 -7.00
CA LYS A 41 17.25 -2.59 -5.57
C LYS A 41 15.74 -2.61 -5.35
N LEU A 42 15.00 -1.83 -6.13
CA LEU A 42 13.54 -1.81 -6.08
C LEU A 42 12.95 -3.16 -6.49
N LYS A 43 13.39 -3.75 -7.62
CA LYS A 43 12.94 -5.08 -8.07
C LYS A 43 13.13 -6.15 -6.98
N LYS A 44 14.34 -6.24 -6.41
CA LYS A 44 14.63 -7.13 -5.27
C LYS A 44 13.76 -6.87 -4.04
N THR A 45 13.38 -5.62 -3.82
CA THR A 45 12.51 -5.26 -2.70
C THR A 45 11.08 -5.72 -2.94
N LEU A 46 10.60 -5.66 -4.19
CA LEU A 46 9.29 -6.18 -4.57
C LEU A 46 9.21 -7.70 -4.37
N GLU A 47 10.22 -8.42 -4.84
CA GLU A 47 10.36 -9.88 -4.66
C GLU A 47 10.39 -10.23 -3.16
N LYS A 48 11.28 -9.61 -2.39
CA LYS A 48 11.49 -9.97 -0.98
C LYS A 48 10.33 -9.57 -0.06
N ARG A 49 9.72 -8.40 -0.27
CA ARG A 49 8.70 -7.85 0.64
C ARG A 49 7.29 -8.28 0.29
N PHE A 50 6.99 -8.39 -1.00
CA PHE A 50 5.64 -8.71 -1.49
C PHE A 50 5.55 -10.11 -2.11
N GLY A 51 6.67 -10.85 -2.21
CA GLY A 51 6.66 -12.17 -2.84
C GLY A 51 6.37 -12.11 -4.34
N ALA A 52 6.63 -10.96 -4.97
CA ALA A 52 6.43 -10.78 -6.40
C ALA A 52 7.30 -11.77 -7.20
N SER A 53 6.70 -12.47 -8.16
CA SER A 53 7.43 -13.28 -9.13
C SER A 53 8.17 -12.38 -10.14
N GLU A 54 9.06 -12.97 -10.94
CA GLU A 54 9.74 -12.22 -12.02
C GLU A 54 8.73 -11.61 -13.01
N ASP A 55 7.67 -12.36 -13.35
CA ASP A 55 6.60 -11.88 -14.22
C ASP A 55 5.83 -10.72 -13.60
N ASP A 56 5.51 -10.80 -12.29
CA ASP A 56 4.84 -9.70 -11.58
C ASP A 56 5.72 -8.44 -11.58
N VAL A 57 7.02 -8.60 -11.35
CA VAL A 57 7.97 -7.49 -11.38
C VAL A 57 8.06 -6.87 -12.77
N ASP A 58 8.01 -7.66 -13.84
CA ASP A 58 8.03 -7.16 -15.21
C ASP A 58 6.70 -6.49 -15.61
N LEU A 59 5.56 -6.90 -15.04
CA LEU A 59 4.28 -6.19 -15.18
C LEU A 59 4.28 -4.83 -14.46
N LEU A 60 4.89 -4.77 -13.28
CA LEU A 60 5.02 -3.52 -12.52
C LEU A 60 6.07 -2.58 -13.10
N ILE A 61 7.22 -3.13 -13.50
CA ILE A 61 8.40 -2.41 -13.96
C ILE A 61 8.92 -3.06 -15.25
N PRO A 62 8.34 -2.71 -16.42
CA PRO A 62 8.78 -3.21 -17.71
C PRO A 62 10.26 -2.92 -17.97
N LYS A 63 10.96 -3.78 -18.71
CA LYS A 63 12.42 -3.68 -18.93
C LYS A 63 12.87 -2.37 -19.59
N LYS A 64 11.99 -1.70 -20.33
CA LYS A 64 12.26 -0.41 -21.02
C LYS A 64 11.63 0.80 -20.30
N SER A 65 11.04 0.59 -19.13
CA SER A 65 10.34 1.65 -18.41
C SER A 65 11.29 2.73 -17.92
N GLU A 66 10.85 3.98 -17.98
CA GLU A 66 11.53 5.09 -17.32
C GLU A 66 10.99 5.20 -15.88
N LEU A 67 11.87 5.04 -14.90
CA LEU A 67 11.52 5.19 -13.50
C LEU A 67 11.99 6.53 -12.97
N SER A 68 11.13 7.15 -12.17
CA SER A 68 11.45 8.36 -11.41
C SER A 68 10.99 8.25 -9.97
N LEU A 69 11.68 8.97 -9.09
CA LEU A 69 11.34 9.12 -7.68
C LEU A 69 10.86 10.54 -7.43
N ALA A 70 9.57 10.67 -7.17
CA ALA A 70 8.93 11.92 -6.79
C ALA A 70 8.95 12.08 -5.26
N LYS A 71 9.45 13.21 -4.78
CA LYS A 71 9.47 13.59 -3.36
C LYS A 71 8.34 14.56 -3.09
N VAL A 72 7.45 14.19 -2.17
CA VAL A 72 6.34 15.02 -1.73
C VAL A 72 6.82 16.02 -0.67
N ALA A 73 6.32 17.24 -0.74
CA ALA A 73 6.62 18.31 0.19
C ALA A 73 6.19 18.00 1.64
N SER A 74 6.76 18.78 2.55
CA SER A 74 6.31 18.84 3.95
C SER A 74 4.80 19.12 4.02
N PRO A 75 4.05 18.51 4.96
CA PRO A 75 4.49 17.72 6.12
C PRO A 75 4.68 16.22 5.86
N SER A 76 4.20 15.71 4.71
CA SER A 76 4.09 14.27 4.46
C SER A 76 5.43 13.59 4.18
N ARG A 77 6.34 14.27 3.45
CA ARG A 77 7.70 13.79 3.10
C ARG A 77 7.72 12.38 2.49
N VAL A 78 6.67 12.03 1.75
CA VAL A 78 6.51 10.73 1.11
C VAL A 78 7.36 10.68 -0.15
N HIS A 79 7.96 9.52 -0.42
CA HIS A 79 8.61 9.25 -1.70
C HIS A 79 7.72 8.33 -2.54
N ILE A 80 7.51 8.66 -3.81
CA ILE A 80 6.67 7.88 -4.72
C ILE A 80 7.52 7.48 -5.91
N VAL A 81 7.60 6.18 -6.20
CA VAL A 81 8.23 5.67 -7.41
C VAL A 81 7.18 5.63 -8.52
N ILE A 82 7.50 6.27 -9.64
CA ILE A 82 6.67 6.36 -10.82
C ILE A 82 7.37 5.62 -11.96
N ALA A 83 6.69 4.67 -12.59
CA ALA A 83 7.14 3.96 -13.79
C ALA A 83 6.22 4.34 -14.96
N ASP A 84 6.80 4.93 -16.00
CA ASP A 84 6.09 5.37 -17.21
C ASP A 84 4.81 6.20 -16.89
N GLY A 85 4.95 7.16 -15.98
CA GLY A 85 3.84 8.04 -15.55
C GLY A 85 2.88 7.42 -14.52
N HIS A 86 3.01 6.15 -14.17
CA HIS A 86 2.14 5.46 -13.22
C HIS A 86 2.84 5.23 -11.87
N PRO A 87 2.26 5.65 -10.74
CA PRO A 87 2.88 5.43 -9.44
C PRO A 87 2.76 3.94 -9.06
N ILE A 88 3.86 3.29 -8.71
CA ILE A 88 3.90 1.84 -8.44
C ILE A 88 4.05 1.56 -6.94
N VAL A 89 4.98 2.25 -6.29
CA VAL A 89 5.17 2.15 -4.83
C VAL A 89 5.35 3.52 -4.21
N TYR A 90 5.06 3.61 -2.91
CA TYR A 90 5.41 4.77 -2.11
C TYR A 90 6.07 4.35 -0.80
N ASP A 91 6.91 5.22 -0.26
CA ASP A 91 7.63 5.05 1.00
C ASP A 91 7.34 6.25 1.91
N VAL A 92 6.76 5.96 3.08
CA VAL A 92 6.39 6.95 4.09
C VAL A 92 7.54 7.23 5.06
N SER A 93 8.43 6.26 5.25
CA SER A 93 9.52 6.37 6.21
C SER A 93 10.77 6.99 5.58
N GLY A 94 10.89 6.91 4.26
CA GLY A 94 12.10 7.26 3.50
C GLY A 94 13.23 6.26 3.73
N LYS A 95 12.96 5.13 4.42
CA LYS A 95 13.93 4.10 4.80
C LYS A 95 13.80 2.83 3.95
N GLY A 96 12.99 2.86 2.89
CA GLY A 96 12.69 1.71 2.04
C GLY A 96 11.49 0.89 2.53
N ASP A 97 10.62 1.47 3.36
CA ASP A 97 9.38 0.82 3.76
C ASP A 97 8.29 1.00 2.71
N PHE A 98 8.49 0.35 1.57
CA PHE A 98 7.58 0.50 0.45
C PHE A 98 6.20 -0.09 0.74
N HIS A 99 5.20 0.57 0.18
CA HIS A 99 3.81 0.16 0.08
C HIS A 99 3.39 0.20 -1.38
N LEU A 100 2.57 -0.76 -1.80
CA LEU A 100 2.03 -0.81 -3.16
C LEU A 100 0.96 0.28 -3.33
N THR A 101 0.92 0.89 -4.51
CA THR A 101 -0.18 1.77 -4.90
C THR A 101 -1.36 0.95 -5.42
N VAL A 102 -2.53 1.58 -5.51
CA VAL A 102 -3.70 0.95 -6.16
C VAL A 102 -3.40 0.62 -7.64
N PHE A 103 -2.58 1.44 -8.33
CA PHE A 103 -2.17 1.17 -9.71
C PHE A 103 -1.32 -0.10 -9.83
N ALA A 104 -0.41 -0.34 -8.89
CA ALA A 104 0.37 -1.58 -8.85
C ALA A 104 -0.54 -2.80 -8.62
N LEU A 105 -1.46 -2.69 -7.66
CA LEU A 105 -2.44 -3.75 -7.37
C LEU A 105 -3.43 -3.98 -8.51
N TRP A 106 -3.72 -2.97 -9.33
CA TRP A 106 -4.52 -3.15 -10.55
C TRP A 106 -3.81 -4.01 -11.60
N ARG A 107 -2.48 -3.92 -11.69
CA ARG A 107 -1.69 -4.74 -12.61
C ARG A 107 -1.50 -6.16 -12.06
N VAL A 108 -1.27 -6.28 -10.76
CA VAL A 108 -1.08 -7.58 -10.09
C VAL A 108 -1.91 -7.62 -8.80
N PRO A 109 -3.20 -8.00 -8.88
CA PRO A 109 -4.13 -7.97 -7.74
C PRO A 109 -3.75 -8.89 -6.59
N THR A 110 -2.97 -9.93 -6.88
CA THR A 110 -2.64 -11.00 -5.93
C THR A 110 -1.37 -10.73 -5.12
N LEU A 111 -0.69 -9.59 -5.31
CA LEU A 111 0.56 -9.25 -4.61
C LEU A 111 0.42 -9.14 -3.08
N LEU A 112 -0.79 -8.92 -2.58
CA LEU A 112 -1.08 -8.89 -1.14
C LEU A 112 -1.88 -10.12 -0.68
N GLY A 113 -1.96 -11.14 -1.54
CA GLY A 113 -2.84 -12.29 -1.39
C GLY A 113 -4.20 -12.09 -2.07
N PRO A 114 -5.20 -12.92 -1.73
CA PRO A 114 -6.55 -12.79 -2.28
C PRO A 114 -7.18 -11.44 -1.90
N PRO A 115 -7.80 -10.73 -2.87
CA PRO A 115 -8.50 -9.48 -2.59
C PRO A 115 -9.68 -9.66 -1.61
N ILE A 116 -9.94 -8.65 -0.80
CA ILE A 116 -11.10 -8.57 0.07
C ILE A 116 -12.27 -7.99 -0.71
N ALA A 117 -13.27 -8.81 -0.98
CA ALA A 117 -14.51 -8.32 -1.58
C ALA A 117 -15.32 -7.48 -0.57
N LEU A 118 -15.91 -6.39 -1.04
CA LEU A 118 -16.82 -5.56 -0.25
C LEU A 118 -18.25 -6.07 -0.38
N VAL A 119 -19.06 -5.92 0.67
CA VAL A 119 -20.47 -6.35 0.69
C VAL A 119 -21.33 -5.63 -0.37
N GLY A 120 -20.91 -4.44 -0.83
CA GLY A 120 -21.50 -3.81 -2.02
C GLY A 120 -21.38 -2.29 -2.07
N ALA A 121 -22.16 -1.69 -2.97
CA ALA A 121 -22.19 -0.25 -3.25
C ALA A 121 -22.40 0.69 -2.04
N PRO A 122 -23.16 0.32 -0.99
CA PRO A 122 -23.32 1.20 0.18
C PRO A 122 -22.01 1.46 0.95
N VAL A 123 -21.07 0.53 0.89
CA VAL A 123 -19.78 0.61 1.60
C VAL A 123 -18.73 1.33 0.76
N SER A 124 -18.69 1.05 -0.56
CA SER A 124 -17.65 1.58 -1.45
C SER A 124 -17.59 3.12 -1.45
N ARG A 125 -18.73 3.81 -1.40
CA ARG A 125 -18.78 5.28 -1.36
C ARG A 125 -17.99 5.88 -0.19
N PHE A 126 -17.98 5.20 0.96
CA PHE A 126 -17.27 5.68 2.16
C PHE A 126 -15.78 5.38 2.07
N ILE A 127 -15.43 4.19 1.58
CA ILE A 127 -14.02 3.78 1.39
C ILE A 127 -13.33 4.68 0.37
N LEU A 128 -14.00 5.01 -0.74
CA LEU A 128 -13.48 5.93 -1.76
C LEU A 128 -13.27 7.36 -1.22
N GLN A 129 -13.94 7.72 -0.13
CA GLN A 129 -13.73 8.99 0.59
C GLN A 129 -12.66 8.90 1.70
N GLY A 130 -12.03 7.73 1.85
CA GLY A 130 -10.96 7.48 2.83
C GLY A 130 -11.47 7.06 4.22
N ALA A 131 -12.68 6.52 4.32
CA ALA A 131 -13.16 5.91 5.57
C ALA A 131 -12.47 4.56 5.81
N ASP A 132 -12.29 4.20 7.07
CA ASP A 132 -11.81 2.87 7.47
C ASP A 132 -12.85 1.78 7.11
N LEU A 133 -12.38 0.63 6.62
CA LEU A 133 -13.24 -0.53 6.37
C LEU A 133 -13.52 -1.27 7.69
N MET A 134 -14.78 -1.29 8.09
CA MET A 134 -15.22 -2.12 9.22
C MET A 134 -15.56 -3.53 8.74
N LEU A 135 -15.33 -4.55 9.59
CA LEU A 135 -15.57 -5.97 9.26
C LEU A 135 -16.97 -6.26 8.67
N PRO A 136 -18.08 -5.66 9.14
CA PRO A 136 -19.40 -5.87 8.53
C PRO A 136 -19.50 -5.42 7.07
N GLY A 137 -18.58 -4.57 6.60
CA GLY A 137 -18.53 -4.10 5.21
C GLY A 137 -17.71 -4.99 4.28
N ALA A 138 -17.01 -6.00 4.81
CA ALA A 138 -16.20 -6.95 4.05
C ALA A 138 -16.94 -8.29 3.91
N VAL A 139 -16.81 -8.92 2.74
CA VAL A 139 -17.18 -10.32 2.54
C VAL A 139 -16.04 -11.15 3.13
N VAL A 140 -16.26 -11.67 4.33
CA VAL A 140 -15.26 -12.44 5.07
C VAL A 140 -15.53 -13.93 4.90
N PRO A 141 -14.66 -14.70 4.20
CA PRO A 141 -14.74 -16.16 4.19
C PRO A 141 -14.67 -16.72 5.61
N ARG A 142 -15.34 -17.85 5.88
CA ARG A 142 -15.38 -18.46 7.23
C ARG A 142 -14.00 -18.72 7.85
N ASN A 143 -12.97 -18.95 7.02
CA ASN A 143 -11.61 -19.27 7.45
C ASN A 143 -10.64 -18.09 7.28
N ALA A 144 -11.14 -16.89 7.00
CA ALA A 144 -10.28 -15.72 6.83
C ALA A 144 -9.71 -15.25 8.18
N SER A 145 -8.43 -14.89 8.17
CA SER A 145 -7.72 -14.34 9.32
C SER A 145 -7.10 -13.00 8.95
N PHE A 146 -7.33 -12.00 9.81
CA PHE A 146 -6.82 -10.63 9.64
C PHE A 146 -5.85 -10.29 10.78
N PRO A 147 -4.62 -10.84 10.78
CA PRO A 147 -3.63 -10.52 11.79
C PRO A 147 -3.29 -9.03 11.77
N ALA A 148 -3.16 -8.43 12.96
CA ALA A 148 -2.81 -7.03 13.11
C ALA A 148 -1.47 -6.73 12.41
N GLY A 149 -1.44 -5.64 11.64
CA GLY A 149 -0.25 -5.18 10.92
C GLY A 149 -0.04 -5.81 9.54
N ARG A 150 -0.82 -6.82 9.15
CA ARG A 150 -0.83 -7.33 7.77
C ARG A 150 -1.59 -6.37 6.85
N VAL A 151 -1.07 -6.19 5.64
CA VAL A 151 -1.67 -5.35 4.60
C VAL A 151 -2.49 -6.23 3.67
N PHE A 152 -3.64 -5.72 3.24
CA PHE A 152 -4.58 -6.38 2.34
C PHE A 152 -5.02 -5.40 1.24
N ALA A 153 -5.57 -5.95 0.16
CA ALA A 153 -6.16 -5.20 -0.95
C ALA A 153 -7.64 -5.55 -1.08
#